data_AF-A0AAD7NCS4-F1
#
_entry.id   AF-A0AAD7NCS4-F1
#
_cell.length_a   1.000
_cell.length_b   1.000
_cell.length_c   1.000
_cell.angle_alpha   90.00
_cell.angle_beta   90.00
_cell.angle_gamma   90.00
#
_symmetry.space_group_name_H-M   'P 1'
#
loop_
_entity.id
_entity.type
_entity.pdbx_description
1 polymer ?
#
loop_
_entity_poly.entity_id
_entity_poly.type
_entity_poly.pdbx_seq_one_letter_code
_entity_poly.pdbx_strand_id
1 'polypeptide(L)'
;MPNRDLHFHPIHREANIEEFDVFIAGSGPIGATYARSLVDAGFNVLMVEIGDQDTRIPAEHKKNEIEYQKDIDRFVKVIQGALSVVSIPRSQTIVPTLGPAAWTAADPNKMFITNGRNSFQGEHNNLGAEAVTRGVGGMSTHWTCATPEFLKGLERPIIFTEPSADDAEWKLLYNSARSLIGTSETQFNHSIRHNVVLEALQKAYPDRGVKALPLACHRLAEGSPYVQWHAASNVYGDMFTNPTKQNKQGVRRGYFKLLTNTRCTRFELDSSTTDGHKVALAEVQDLLDARLVSESNNPEIDFYIKAKAYVVAAGAVATPQILANSGFGATNDRVRHLIPNLANRITEQPMAFCQIALLQTLVDEIDDPNIPRPPWWTRAVEAHKREFGKVDPLPIPFQDPEPQVTIPASLERPWHTQIHRDAFSYGEVGPTLDSRIVVDLRFFGMQAGVPENRMTFQTQLKDEYGMPQPTFEYKPTPKYAQETQRMMDDMTNVANKLGAYLPKSEPQFMTPGLALHLGGTTRLGLGEDKDISVANFNSQIWNFHNLFVGGNGTIPTPFGANPTLTSMCLAMRSAQKIAESLRGSFSPALPTEVLRPTPASWLSWTTDPTDPNFPVHTRTVHRRV
;
A
#
# COMPACT_ATOMS: atom_id res chain seq x y z
N MET A 1 -29.17 24.49 -7.14
CA MET A 1 -28.60 24.76 -5.80
C MET A 1 -29.08 26.13 -5.36
N PRO A 2 -29.66 26.33 -4.16
CA PRO A 2 -29.88 27.68 -3.63
C PRO A 2 -28.58 28.20 -2.99
N ASN A 3 -28.07 29.34 -3.49
CA ASN A 3 -27.09 30.27 -2.90
C ASN A 3 -26.26 29.79 -1.70
N ARG A 4 -25.27 28.93 -1.93
CA ARG A 4 -24.01 29.00 -1.18
C ARG A 4 -23.02 29.73 -2.08
N ASP A 5 -22.40 30.80 -1.58
CA ASP A 5 -21.26 31.40 -2.27
C ASP A 5 -20.18 30.32 -2.38
N LEU A 6 -19.85 29.91 -3.61
CA LEU A 6 -18.85 28.87 -3.86
C LEU A 6 -17.46 29.47 -3.68
N HIS A 7 -16.78 29.10 -2.60
CA HIS A 7 -15.42 29.54 -2.31
C HIS A 7 -14.41 28.60 -2.96
N PHE A 8 -13.89 28.98 -4.12
CA PHE A 8 -12.84 28.20 -4.78
C PHE A 8 -11.52 28.32 -4.03
N HIS A 9 -10.79 27.20 -3.97
CA HIS A 9 -9.46 27.17 -3.35
C HIS A 9 -8.52 28.19 -4.05
N PRO A 10 -7.71 28.98 -3.30
CA PRO A 10 -6.82 30.00 -3.87
C PRO A 10 -5.90 29.52 -5.00
N ILE A 11 -5.54 28.23 -4.98
CA ILE A 11 -4.71 27.58 -5.99
C ILE A 11 -5.17 27.80 -7.44
N HIS A 12 -6.49 27.94 -7.68
CA HIS A 12 -7.02 28.24 -9.02
C HIS A 12 -6.50 29.58 -9.56
N ARG A 13 -6.45 30.59 -8.69
CA ARG A 13 -5.92 31.93 -9.04
C ARG A 13 -4.39 31.91 -9.11
N GLU A 14 -3.73 31.26 -8.15
CA GLU A 14 -2.26 31.16 -8.11
C GLU A 14 -1.67 30.46 -9.32
N ALA A 15 -2.31 29.38 -9.77
CA ALA A 15 -1.88 28.63 -10.95
C ALA A 15 -2.37 29.24 -12.27
N ASN A 16 -3.28 30.23 -12.21
CA ASN A 16 -4.02 30.75 -13.35
C ASN A 16 -4.74 29.64 -14.15
N ILE A 17 -5.41 28.73 -13.42
CA ILE A 17 -6.14 27.58 -13.95
C ILE A 17 -7.55 27.60 -13.38
N GLU A 18 -8.55 27.89 -14.20
CA GLU A 18 -9.97 27.88 -13.77
C GLU A 18 -10.46 26.46 -13.47
N GLU A 19 -10.04 25.49 -14.26
CA GLU A 19 -10.41 24.08 -14.13
C GLU A 19 -9.18 23.22 -14.43
N PHE A 20 -8.77 22.41 -13.45
CA PHE A 20 -7.68 21.45 -13.64
C PHE A 20 -8.14 20.32 -14.56
N ASP A 21 -7.20 19.66 -15.23
CA ASP A 21 -7.55 18.48 -16.02
C ASP A 21 -7.90 17.32 -15.10
N VAL A 22 -7.12 17.13 -14.02
CA VAL A 22 -7.35 16.05 -13.06
C VAL A 22 -7.13 16.50 -11.62
N PHE A 23 -8.07 16.13 -10.74
CA PHE A 23 -7.94 16.18 -9.29
C PHE A 23 -7.62 14.78 -8.74
N ILE A 24 -6.68 14.66 -7.80
CA ILE A 24 -6.31 13.41 -7.13
C ILE A 24 -6.36 13.59 -5.61
N ALA A 25 -7.13 12.76 -4.91
CA ALA A 25 -7.08 12.64 -3.45
C ALA A 25 -6.18 11.47 -3.03
N GLY A 26 -5.13 11.76 -2.27
CA GLY A 26 -4.14 10.81 -1.76
C GLY A 26 -2.84 10.79 -2.55
N SER A 27 -1.71 10.88 -1.84
CA SER A 27 -0.35 10.98 -2.41
C SER A 27 0.48 9.69 -2.29
N GLY A 28 -0.15 8.58 -1.90
CA GLY A 28 0.50 7.26 -1.87
C GLY A 28 1.00 6.81 -3.25
N PRO A 29 1.64 5.63 -3.35
CA PRO A 29 2.26 5.16 -4.60
C PRO A 29 1.26 5.05 -5.75
N ILE A 30 -0.02 4.84 -5.45
CA ILE A 30 -1.08 4.74 -6.45
C ILE A 30 -1.49 6.13 -6.97
N GLY A 31 -1.72 7.10 -6.07
CA GLY A 31 -1.95 8.50 -6.46
C GLY A 31 -0.76 9.07 -7.24
N ALA A 32 0.47 8.75 -6.81
CA ALA A 32 1.69 9.09 -7.52
C ALA A 32 1.74 8.47 -8.93
N THR A 33 1.24 7.24 -9.11
CA THR A 33 1.16 6.59 -10.43
C THR A 33 0.22 7.35 -11.37
N TYR A 34 -0.98 7.73 -10.89
CA TYR A 34 -1.89 8.59 -11.67
C TYR A 34 -1.24 9.93 -12.03
N ALA A 35 -0.66 10.62 -11.05
CA ALA A 35 -0.02 11.91 -11.27
C ALA A 35 1.11 11.81 -12.29
N ARG A 36 1.99 10.81 -12.15
CA ARG A 36 3.10 10.58 -13.07
C ARG A 36 2.60 10.37 -14.49
N SER A 37 1.67 9.43 -14.69
CA SER A 37 1.15 9.09 -16.02
C SER A 37 0.45 10.26 -16.70
N LEU A 38 -0.27 11.10 -15.95
CA LEU A 38 -1.05 12.21 -16.50
C LEU A 38 -0.20 13.46 -16.71
N VAL A 39 0.70 13.80 -15.77
CA VAL A 39 1.55 14.99 -15.90
C VAL A 39 2.57 14.81 -17.02
N ASP A 40 3.21 13.65 -17.15
CA ASP A 40 4.11 13.33 -18.27
C ASP A 40 3.38 13.31 -19.63
N ALA A 41 2.05 13.16 -19.61
CA ALA A 41 1.18 13.21 -20.79
C ALA A 41 0.69 14.64 -21.13
N GLY A 42 1.10 15.65 -20.35
CA GLY A 42 0.83 17.07 -20.57
C GLY A 42 -0.36 17.65 -19.81
N PHE A 43 -1.01 16.89 -18.92
CA PHE A 43 -2.20 17.35 -18.20
C PHE A 43 -1.88 18.10 -16.92
N ASN A 44 -2.70 19.11 -16.61
CA ASN A 44 -2.61 19.87 -15.37
C ASN A 44 -3.28 19.10 -14.23
N VAL A 45 -2.49 18.66 -13.25
CA VAL A 45 -2.93 17.79 -12.16
C VAL A 45 -2.76 18.49 -10.82
N LEU A 46 -3.85 18.51 -10.04
CA LEU A 46 -3.83 18.94 -8.64
C LEU A 46 -4.04 17.73 -7.73
N MET A 47 -3.13 17.53 -6.79
CA MET A 47 -3.18 16.46 -5.81
C MET A 47 -3.34 17.04 -4.40
N VAL A 48 -4.17 16.40 -3.57
CA VAL A 48 -4.31 16.73 -2.14
C VAL A 48 -3.94 15.54 -1.28
N GLU A 49 -3.27 15.82 -0.16
CA GLU A 49 -2.90 14.85 0.86
C GLU A 49 -3.32 15.38 2.23
N ILE A 50 -3.98 14.54 3.03
CA ILE A 50 -4.49 14.92 4.35
C ILE A 50 -3.34 15.10 5.35
N GLY A 51 -2.25 14.35 5.21
CA GLY A 51 -1.07 14.48 6.05
C GLY A 51 -0.03 15.48 5.52
N ASP A 52 0.99 15.72 6.35
CA ASP A 52 2.09 16.62 6.01
C ASP A 52 3.24 15.90 5.28
N GLN A 53 4.21 16.68 4.79
CA GLN A 53 5.49 16.18 4.31
C GLN A 53 6.45 15.97 5.49
N ASP A 54 6.70 14.71 5.83
CA ASP A 54 7.55 14.33 6.97
C ASP A 54 8.98 13.90 6.59
N THR A 55 9.34 14.03 5.31
CA THR A 55 10.64 13.66 4.75
C THR A 55 11.24 14.82 3.96
N ARG A 56 12.57 14.91 3.91
CA ARG A 56 13.29 15.98 3.20
C ARG A 56 12.93 16.00 1.71
N ILE A 57 12.90 14.83 1.09
CA ILE A 57 12.41 14.65 -0.27
C ILE A 57 10.97 14.14 -0.15
N PRO A 58 9.98 14.79 -0.77
CA PRO A 58 8.59 14.39 -0.64
C PRO A 58 8.40 12.91 -0.94
N ALA A 59 7.72 12.21 -0.02
CA ALA A 59 7.38 10.79 -0.14
C ALA A 59 8.56 9.82 -0.16
N GLU A 60 9.72 10.20 0.39
CA GLU A 60 10.87 9.32 0.49
C GLU A 60 10.66 8.20 1.51
N HIS A 61 11.27 7.04 1.27
CA HIS A 61 11.26 5.95 2.22
C HIS A 61 12.08 6.32 3.48
N LYS A 62 11.46 6.29 4.66
CA LYS A 62 12.11 6.68 5.92
C LYS A 62 13.28 5.76 6.30
N LYS A 63 13.20 4.46 5.96
CA LYS A 63 14.27 3.46 6.12
C LYS A 63 15.55 3.78 5.32
N ASN A 64 15.53 4.78 4.42
CA ASN A 64 16.73 5.20 3.69
C ASN A 64 17.70 6.01 4.55
N GLU A 65 17.29 6.49 5.72
CA GLU A 65 18.20 7.11 6.68
C GLU A 65 19.24 6.08 7.18
N ILE A 66 20.51 6.51 7.22
CA ILE A 66 21.65 5.65 7.56
C ILE A 66 21.47 5.02 8.94
N GLU A 67 20.86 5.74 9.89
CA GLU A 67 20.62 5.26 11.25
C GLU A 67 19.76 3.99 11.27
N TYR A 68 18.65 3.96 10.53
CA TYR A 68 17.77 2.79 10.47
C TYR A 68 18.38 1.61 9.70
N GLN A 69 19.33 1.85 8.80
CA GLN A 69 20.06 0.77 8.14
C GLN A 69 21.19 0.21 9.01
N LYS A 70 21.65 0.96 10.01
CA LYS A 70 22.60 0.48 11.02
C LYS A 70 21.91 -0.24 12.17
N ASP A 71 20.68 0.17 12.47
CA ASP A 71 19.82 -0.40 13.51
C ASP A 71 18.39 -0.52 13.00
N ILE A 72 18.11 -1.65 12.36
CA ILE A 72 16.81 -1.94 11.73
C ILE A 72 15.69 -2.05 12.76
N ASP A 73 15.99 -2.50 13.98
CA ASP A 73 15.00 -2.67 15.05
C ASP A 73 14.42 -1.31 15.49
N ARG A 74 15.19 -0.22 15.37
CA ARG A 74 14.64 1.14 15.62
C ARG A 74 13.60 1.57 14.60
N PHE A 75 13.64 1.04 13.37
CA PHE A 75 12.65 1.37 12.35
C PHE A 75 11.25 0.82 12.70
N VAL A 76 11.16 -0.21 13.54
CA VAL A 76 9.88 -0.71 14.10
C VAL A 76 9.09 0.42 14.76
N LYS A 77 9.75 1.32 15.49
CA LYS A 77 9.11 2.46 16.16
C LYS A 77 8.58 3.51 15.18
N VAL A 78 9.26 3.68 14.05
CA VAL A 78 8.80 4.56 12.96
C VAL A 78 7.48 4.05 12.37
N ILE A 79 7.40 2.73 12.15
CA ILE A 79 6.17 2.08 11.64
C ILE A 79 5.05 2.21 12.68
N GLN A 80 5.31 1.87 13.95
CA GLN A 80 4.32 1.98 15.03
C GLN A 80 3.76 3.41 15.16
N GLY A 81 4.62 4.43 15.08
CA GLY A 81 4.20 5.83 15.13
C GLY A 81 3.42 6.31 13.90
N ALA A 82 3.56 5.64 12.75
CA ALA A 82 2.89 5.99 11.50
C ALA A 82 1.54 5.28 11.28
N LEU A 83 1.22 4.26 12.07
CA LEU A 83 0.00 3.46 11.93
C LEU A 83 -1.10 3.94 12.90
N SER A 84 -2.11 4.62 12.36
CA SER A 84 -3.32 5.02 13.07
C SER A 84 -4.40 3.94 12.91
N VAL A 85 -4.73 3.23 14.00
CA VAL A 85 -5.71 2.14 13.99
C VAL A 85 -7.09 2.66 13.60
N VAL A 86 -7.77 1.95 12.69
CA VAL A 86 -8.99 2.41 12.03
C VAL A 86 -10.22 2.37 12.93
N SER A 87 -10.42 1.26 13.65
CA SER A 87 -11.64 1.03 14.43
C SER A 87 -11.32 0.29 15.74
N ILE A 88 -11.21 1.05 16.83
CA ILE A 88 -10.92 0.52 18.17
C ILE A 88 -12.23 0.35 18.94
N PRO A 89 -12.64 -0.86 19.36
CA PRO A 89 -13.87 -1.05 20.12
C PRO A 89 -13.78 -0.45 21.53
N ARG A 90 -14.94 -0.34 22.19
CA ARG A 90 -15.04 0.05 23.61
C ARG A 90 -14.24 -0.92 24.50
N SER A 91 -13.76 -0.44 25.66
CA SER A 91 -13.04 -1.29 26.62
C SER A 91 -14.01 -1.83 27.65
N GLN A 92 -13.87 -3.11 27.97
CA GLN A 92 -14.51 -3.73 29.13
C GLN A 92 -13.58 -3.78 30.35
N THR A 93 -12.41 -3.16 30.28
CA THR A 93 -11.38 -3.25 31.31
C THR A 93 -11.83 -2.55 32.59
N ILE A 94 -12.19 -3.34 33.59
CA ILE A 94 -12.40 -2.87 34.96
C ILE A 94 -11.02 -2.82 35.64
N VAL A 95 -10.70 -1.70 36.29
CA VAL A 95 -9.46 -1.54 37.07
C VAL A 95 -9.81 -1.52 38.56
N PRO A 96 -10.03 -2.70 39.19
CA PRO A 96 -10.49 -2.79 40.58
C PRO A 96 -9.42 -2.36 41.60
N THR A 97 -8.19 -2.17 41.16
CA THR A 97 -7.03 -1.77 41.96
C THR A 97 -6.80 -0.26 41.99
N LEU A 98 -7.72 0.55 41.42
CA LEU A 98 -7.67 2.00 41.56
C LEU A 98 -7.77 2.40 43.04
N GLY A 99 -7.00 3.40 43.44
CA GLY A 99 -7.04 3.92 44.80
C GLY A 99 -8.48 4.29 45.19
N PRO A 100 -8.96 4.00 46.42
CA PRO A 100 -10.37 4.18 46.77
C PRO A 100 -10.95 5.60 46.64
N ALA A 101 -10.08 6.61 46.58
CA ALA A 101 -10.46 8.01 46.35
C ALA A 101 -10.53 8.40 44.86
N ALA A 102 -10.06 7.54 43.95
CA ALA A 102 -10.11 7.80 42.52
C ALA A 102 -11.53 7.63 41.99
N TRP A 103 -11.92 8.48 41.03
CA TRP A 103 -13.21 8.37 40.38
C TRP A 103 -13.33 7.05 39.59
N THR A 104 -14.46 6.37 39.72
CA THR A 104 -14.83 5.18 38.95
C THR A 104 -16.24 5.33 38.41
N ALA A 105 -16.57 4.64 37.31
CA ALA A 105 -17.96 4.54 36.86
C ALA A 105 -18.84 4.00 37.99
N ALA A 106 -20.00 4.64 38.20
CA ALA A 106 -21.00 4.14 39.14
C ALA A 106 -21.70 2.87 38.63
N ASP A 107 -21.73 2.65 37.31
CA ASP A 107 -22.34 1.48 36.67
C ASP A 107 -21.26 0.73 35.85
N PRO A 108 -20.77 -0.43 36.32
CA PRO A 108 -19.75 -1.20 35.61
C PRO A 108 -20.25 -1.80 34.28
N ASN A 109 -21.57 -1.81 34.03
CA ASN A 109 -22.15 -2.30 32.78
C ASN A 109 -22.22 -1.20 31.70
N LYS A 110 -21.97 0.07 32.05
CA LYS A 110 -21.87 1.16 31.07
C LYS A 110 -20.43 1.27 30.58
N MET A 111 -20.18 0.70 29.41
CA MET A 111 -18.88 0.82 28.75
C MET A 111 -18.59 2.27 28.36
N PHE A 112 -17.45 2.79 28.80
CA PHE A 112 -17.02 4.13 28.43
C PHE A 112 -16.64 4.23 26.95
N ILE A 113 -16.87 5.42 26.39
CA ILE A 113 -16.25 5.87 25.14
C ILE A 113 -15.10 6.78 25.56
N THR A 114 -13.87 6.31 25.36
CA THR A 114 -12.65 7.02 25.74
C THR A 114 -11.66 6.98 24.59
N ASN A 115 -10.80 7.99 24.46
CA ASN A 115 -9.63 7.96 23.58
C ASN A 115 -9.97 7.60 22.11
N GLY A 116 -11.03 8.20 21.55
CA GLY A 116 -11.40 7.98 20.14
C GLY A 116 -12.01 6.62 19.80
N ARG A 117 -12.42 5.81 20.80
CA ARG A 117 -13.00 4.48 20.56
C ARG A 117 -14.33 4.53 19.80
N ASN A 118 -14.51 3.58 18.90
CA ASN A 118 -15.71 3.37 18.12
C ASN A 118 -16.77 2.58 18.91
N SER A 119 -17.87 3.25 19.27
CA SER A 119 -18.99 2.64 20.00
C SER A 119 -19.80 1.64 19.17
N PHE A 120 -19.67 1.68 17.84
CA PHE A 120 -20.36 0.79 16.89
C PHE A 120 -19.54 -0.45 16.54
N GLN A 121 -18.25 -0.49 16.88
CA GLN A 121 -17.39 -1.62 16.57
C GLN A 121 -17.62 -2.77 17.56
N GLY A 122 -17.97 -3.94 17.03
CA GLY A 122 -17.95 -5.19 17.79
C GLY A 122 -16.53 -5.73 17.92
N GLU A 123 -16.23 -6.38 19.05
CA GLU A 123 -14.91 -6.95 19.33
C GLU A 123 -14.60 -8.20 18.48
N HIS A 124 -15.62 -8.98 18.12
CA HIS A 124 -15.46 -10.30 17.47
C HIS A 124 -15.59 -10.30 15.94
N ASN A 125 -15.90 -9.15 15.34
CA ASN A 125 -16.12 -8.99 13.90
C ASN A 125 -15.31 -7.81 13.34
N ASN A 126 -14.13 -7.59 13.91
CA ASN A 126 -13.25 -6.46 13.59
C ASN A 126 -12.00 -6.89 12.81
N LEU A 127 -11.46 -5.96 12.03
CA LEU A 127 -10.05 -5.97 11.63
C LEU A 127 -9.28 -5.12 12.63
N GLY A 128 -9.04 -5.67 13.83
CA GLY A 128 -8.61 -4.91 15.00
C GLY A 128 -7.22 -4.27 14.91
N ALA A 129 -6.40 -4.68 13.94
CA ALA A 129 -5.10 -4.09 13.66
C ALA A 129 -5.05 -3.35 12.31
N GLU A 130 -6.17 -3.25 11.59
CA GLU A 130 -6.25 -2.42 10.39
C GLU A 130 -5.91 -0.98 10.76
N ALA A 131 -4.99 -0.39 10.01
CA ALA A 131 -4.47 0.94 10.29
C ALA A 131 -4.28 1.73 8.99
N VAL A 132 -4.23 3.05 9.12
CA VAL A 132 -3.94 3.98 8.03
C VAL A 132 -2.72 4.82 8.36
N THR A 133 -1.98 5.23 7.33
CA THR A 133 -0.90 6.20 7.44
C THR A 133 -1.28 7.45 6.65
N ARG A 134 -1.26 8.60 7.33
CA ARG A 134 -1.58 9.92 6.76
C ARG A 134 -0.28 10.71 6.65
N GLY A 135 0.10 11.10 5.44
CA GLY A 135 1.39 11.74 5.17
C GLY A 135 1.76 11.62 3.71
N VAL A 136 2.58 12.54 3.22
CA VAL A 136 3.01 12.53 1.81
C VAL A 136 3.72 11.22 1.47
N GLY A 137 3.19 10.48 0.50
CA GLY A 137 3.67 9.13 0.14
C GLY A 137 2.96 7.97 0.84
N GLY A 138 2.12 8.24 1.84
CA GLY A 138 1.35 7.25 2.59
C GLY A 138 2.21 6.12 3.16
N MET A 139 1.69 4.88 3.10
CA MET A 139 2.39 3.70 3.61
C MET A 139 3.69 3.37 2.86
N SER A 140 3.90 3.88 1.64
CA SER A 140 5.16 3.61 0.92
C SER A 140 6.39 4.23 1.58
N THR A 141 6.20 5.14 2.55
CA THR A 141 7.28 5.71 3.35
C THR A 141 7.88 4.70 4.35
N HIS A 142 7.18 3.60 4.62
CA HIS A 142 7.59 2.61 5.63
C HIS A 142 7.28 1.14 5.28
N TRP A 143 6.71 0.86 4.11
CA TRP A 143 6.45 -0.50 3.63
C TRP A 143 7.70 -1.36 3.46
N THR A 144 7.50 -2.67 3.30
CA THR A 144 8.58 -3.66 3.12
C THR A 144 9.08 -3.78 1.67
N CYS A 145 8.50 -2.99 0.75
CA CYS A 145 8.85 -2.96 -0.68
C CYS A 145 8.65 -4.28 -1.46
N ALA A 146 7.97 -5.29 -0.91
CA ALA A 146 7.66 -6.51 -1.64
C ALA A 146 6.67 -6.24 -2.78
N THR A 147 7.04 -6.61 -4.00
CA THR A 147 6.25 -6.38 -5.22
C THR A 147 6.13 -7.66 -6.07
N PRO A 148 5.52 -8.74 -5.54
CA PRO A 148 5.19 -9.92 -6.34
C PRO A 148 4.10 -9.63 -7.38
N GLU A 149 4.06 -10.44 -8.43
CA GLU A 149 2.89 -10.52 -9.32
C GLU A 149 1.85 -11.46 -8.72
N PHE A 150 0.57 -11.20 -8.98
CA PHE A 150 -0.51 -12.10 -8.59
C PHE A 150 -0.53 -13.38 -9.43
N LEU A 151 -0.77 -14.51 -8.76
CA LEU A 151 -0.91 -15.83 -9.38
C LEU A 151 -2.05 -15.85 -10.40
N LYS A 152 -1.71 -16.13 -11.66
CA LYS A 152 -2.68 -16.33 -12.74
C LYS A 152 -3.64 -17.48 -12.41
N GLY A 153 -4.93 -17.25 -12.65
CA GLY A 153 -5.99 -18.25 -12.45
C GLY A 153 -6.54 -18.31 -11.02
N LEU A 154 -5.98 -17.54 -10.09
CA LEU A 154 -6.48 -17.46 -8.70
C LEU A 154 -6.53 -16.03 -8.18
N GLU A 155 -5.38 -15.36 -8.11
CA GLU A 155 -5.27 -14.02 -7.52
C GLU A 155 -5.44 -12.93 -8.58
N ARG A 156 -4.89 -13.14 -9.78
CA ARG A 156 -4.88 -12.13 -10.85
C ARG A 156 -6.31 -11.92 -11.39
N PRO A 157 -6.88 -10.71 -11.32
CA PRO A 157 -8.21 -10.44 -11.87
C PRO A 157 -8.26 -10.64 -13.39
N ILE A 158 -9.43 -10.96 -13.92
CA ILE A 158 -9.67 -11.10 -15.36
C ILE A 158 -10.19 -9.75 -15.88
N ILE A 159 -9.41 -9.09 -16.74
CA ILE A 159 -9.78 -7.83 -17.41
C ILE A 159 -10.48 -8.14 -18.73
N PHE A 160 -9.96 -9.12 -19.48
CA PHE A 160 -10.51 -9.55 -20.76
C PHE A 160 -10.95 -11.02 -20.70
N THR A 161 -12.13 -11.31 -21.25
CA THR A 161 -12.66 -12.68 -21.32
C THR A 161 -11.86 -13.57 -22.29
N GLU A 162 -11.19 -12.97 -23.27
CA GLU A 162 -10.25 -13.66 -24.15
C GLU A 162 -8.89 -13.83 -23.43
N PRO A 163 -8.45 -15.07 -23.13
CA PRO A 163 -7.27 -15.29 -22.29
C PRO A 163 -5.95 -14.71 -22.82
N SER A 164 -5.73 -14.71 -24.14
CA SER A 164 -4.47 -14.24 -24.72
C SER A 164 -4.34 -12.72 -24.61
N ALA A 165 -5.44 -11.98 -24.76
CA ALA A 165 -5.53 -10.54 -24.57
C ALA A 165 -5.40 -10.16 -23.10
N ASP A 166 -6.01 -10.91 -22.18
CA ASP A 166 -5.84 -10.72 -20.73
C ASP A 166 -4.38 -10.91 -20.30
N ASP A 167 -3.74 -11.98 -20.77
CA ASP A 167 -2.33 -12.24 -20.52
C ASP A 167 -1.42 -11.13 -21.08
N ALA A 168 -1.69 -10.67 -22.31
CA ALA A 168 -0.92 -9.61 -22.93
C ALA A 168 -1.04 -8.28 -22.17
N GLU A 169 -2.26 -7.93 -21.72
CA GLU A 169 -2.53 -6.74 -20.91
C GLU A 169 -1.79 -6.81 -19.58
N TRP A 170 -1.95 -7.89 -18.81
CA TRP A 170 -1.28 -8.02 -17.51
C TRP A 170 0.25 -8.05 -17.64
N LYS A 171 0.79 -8.70 -18.67
CA LYS A 171 2.22 -8.69 -18.93
C LYS A 171 2.73 -7.28 -19.21
N LEU A 172 2.01 -6.50 -20.03
CA LEU A 172 2.34 -5.11 -20.29
C LEU A 172 2.31 -4.27 -19.01
N LEU A 173 1.24 -4.39 -18.22
CA LEU A 173 1.05 -3.60 -17.00
C LEU A 173 2.06 -3.96 -15.91
N TYR A 174 2.31 -5.25 -15.64
CA TYR A 174 3.29 -5.67 -14.62
C TYR A 174 4.71 -5.28 -15.01
N ASN A 175 5.11 -5.44 -16.28
CA ASN A 175 6.41 -4.95 -16.76
C ASN A 175 6.54 -3.44 -16.51
N SER A 176 5.48 -2.69 -16.81
CA SER A 176 5.43 -1.24 -16.64
C SER A 176 5.51 -0.83 -15.17
N ALA A 177 4.75 -1.48 -14.30
CA ALA A 177 4.74 -1.21 -12.87
C ALA A 177 6.08 -1.53 -12.22
N ARG A 178 6.74 -2.63 -12.60
CA ARG A 178 8.09 -2.97 -12.12
C ARG A 178 9.12 -1.94 -12.54
N SER A 179 9.11 -1.51 -13.80
CA SER A 179 10.00 -0.44 -14.27
C SER A 179 9.71 0.87 -13.53
N LEU A 180 8.43 1.21 -13.31
CA LEU A 180 8.03 2.45 -12.64
C LEU A 180 8.49 2.50 -11.18
N ILE A 181 8.27 1.43 -10.42
CA ILE A 181 8.60 1.40 -9.00
C ILE A 181 10.06 1.04 -8.73
N GLY A 182 10.71 0.32 -9.65
CA GLY A 182 12.11 -0.12 -9.51
C GLY A 182 12.29 -1.51 -8.92
N THR A 183 11.39 -2.46 -9.23
CA THR A 183 11.46 -3.84 -8.72
C THR A 183 12.73 -4.57 -9.17
N SER A 184 13.38 -5.29 -8.25
CA SER A 184 14.54 -6.13 -8.50
C SER A 184 14.52 -7.39 -7.62
N GLU A 185 15.07 -8.48 -8.14
CA GLU A 185 15.29 -9.75 -7.43
C GLU A 185 16.79 -10.00 -7.14
N THR A 186 17.68 -9.04 -7.42
CA THR A 186 19.14 -9.27 -7.40
C THR A 186 19.91 -8.51 -6.33
N GLN A 187 19.26 -7.61 -5.59
CA GLN A 187 19.93 -6.67 -4.67
C GLN A 187 20.59 -7.34 -3.45
N PHE A 188 20.19 -8.59 -3.17
CA PHE A 188 20.66 -9.40 -2.04
C PHE A 188 21.54 -10.59 -2.47
N ASN A 189 21.93 -10.69 -3.75
CA ASN A 189 22.75 -11.80 -4.26
C ASN A 189 24.15 -11.90 -3.59
N HIS A 190 24.65 -10.81 -3.02
CA HIS A 190 25.92 -10.76 -2.27
C HIS A 190 25.72 -10.74 -0.74
N SER A 191 24.60 -11.26 -0.24
CA SER A 191 24.38 -11.52 1.19
C SER A 191 24.62 -12.98 1.51
N ILE A 192 25.46 -13.24 2.52
CA ILE A 192 25.72 -14.58 3.04
C ILE A 192 24.43 -15.16 3.61
N ARG A 193 23.74 -14.42 4.49
CA ARG A 193 22.48 -14.88 5.11
C ARG A 193 21.39 -15.18 4.10
N HIS A 194 21.25 -14.35 3.06
CA HIS A 194 20.32 -14.57 1.96
C HIS A 194 20.59 -15.90 1.25
N ASN A 195 21.84 -16.13 0.84
CA ASN A 195 22.19 -17.33 0.09
C ASN A 195 22.11 -18.60 0.96
N VAL A 196 22.49 -18.54 2.25
CA VAL A 196 22.30 -19.68 3.18
C VAL A 196 20.83 -20.10 3.25
N VAL A 197 19.91 -19.14 3.47
CA VAL A 197 18.47 -19.42 3.53
C VAL A 197 17.94 -19.90 2.19
N LEU A 198 18.33 -19.25 1.09
CA LEU A 198 17.88 -19.59 -0.26
C LEU A 198 18.30 -21.01 -0.65
N GLU A 199 19.58 -21.35 -0.49
CA GLU A 199 20.14 -22.67 -0.83
C GLU A 199 19.51 -23.76 0.04
N ALA A 200 19.37 -23.53 1.35
CA ALA A 200 18.74 -24.49 2.26
C ALA A 200 17.29 -24.81 1.85
N LEU A 201 16.52 -23.79 1.48
CA LEU A 201 15.13 -23.98 1.04
C LEU A 201 15.03 -24.58 -0.36
N GLN A 202 15.91 -24.21 -1.30
CA GLN A 202 15.97 -24.84 -2.62
C GLN A 202 16.30 -26.33 -2.53
N LYS A 203 17.20 -26.71 -1.62
CA LYS A 203 17.53 -28.11 -1.34
C LYS A 203 16.36 -28.85 -0.67
N ALA A 204 15.69 -28.23 0.29
CA ALA A 204 14.57 -28.84 1.00
C ALA A 204 13.30 -28.94 0.12
N TYR A 205 13.16 -28.06 -0.87
CA TYR A 205 11.96 -27.88 -1.68
C TYR A 205 12.27 -27.62 -3.16
N PRO A 206 12.91 -28.57 -3.88
CA PRO A 206 13.33 -28.37 -5.26
C PRO A 206 12.17 -28.03 -6.21
N ASP A 207 10.98 -28.55 -5.94
CA ASP A 207 9.80 -28.38 -6.81
C ASP A 207 8.92 -27.17 -6.45
N ARG A 208 9.31 -26.35 -5.46
CA ARG A 208 8.50 -25.21 -4.99
C ARG A 208 8.90 -23.86 -5.60
N GLY A 209 9.89 -23.82 -6.48
CA GLY A 209 10.30 -22.58 -7.16
C GLY A 209 10.85 -21.52 -6.23
N VAL A 210 11.55 -21.93 -5.16
CA VAL A 210 12.15 -21.03 -4.17
C VAL A 210 13.10 -20.03 -4.84
N LYS A 211 12.88 -18.73 -4.61
CA LYS A 211 13.63 -17.65 -5.26
C LYS A 211 13.78 -16.42 -4.35
N ALA A 212 14.56 -15.44 -4.80
CA ALA A 212 14.62 -14.14 -4.14
C ALA A 212 13.26 -13.42 -4.18
N LEU A 213 12.94 -12.72 -3.09
CA LEU A 213 11.72 -11.90 -3.01
C LEU A 213 11.85 -10.70 -3.97
N PRO A 214 10.87 -10.44 -4.85
CA PRO A 214 10.88 -9.25 -5.70
C PRO A 214 10.68 -8.00 -4.84
N LEU A 215 11.67 -7.11 -4.82
CA LEU A 215 11.70 -5.92 -3.97
C LEU A 215 11.87 -4.64 -4.78
N ALA A 216 11.08 -3.62 -4.47
CA ALA A 216 11.30 -2.26 -4.96
C ALA A 216 12.43 -1.59 -4.19
N CYS A 217 13.67 -1.90 -4.57
CA CYS A 217 14.87 -1.33 -3.97
C CYS A 217 16.07 -1.40 -4.93
N HIS A 218 17.11 -0.63 -4.65
CA HIS A 218 18.42 -0.83 -5.28
C HIS A 218 19.54 -0.58 -4.27
N ARG A 219 20.68 -1.24 -4.45
CA ARG A 219 21.88 -0.97 -3.64
C ARG A 219 22.58 0.29 -4.13
N LEU A 220 23.04 1.15 -3.21
CA LEU A 220 23.67 2.44 -3.56
C LEU A 220 24.93 2.30 -4.45
N ALA A 221 25.68 1.22 -4.25
CA ALA A 221 26.81 0.82 -5.08
C ALA A 221 27.07 -0.69 -4.90
N GLU A 222 27.74 -1.33 -5.86
CA GLU A 222 28.14 -2.73 -5.70
C GLU A 222 28.95 -2.93 -4.41
N GLY A 223 28.55 -3.89 -3.57
CA GLY A 223 29.18 -4.18 -2.28
C GLY A 223 28.93 -3.15 -1.16
N SER A 224 28.23 -2.04 -1.42
CA SER A 224 27.76 -1.14 -0.35
C SER A 224 26.93 -1.92 0.67
N PRO A 225 26.94 -1.63 1.98
CA PRO A 225 25.97 -2.22 2.92
C PRO A 225 24.57 -1.59 2.80
N TYR A 226 24.47 -0.40 2.20
CA TYR A 226 23.23 0.38 2.18
C TYR A 226 22.34 0.11 0.96
N VAL A 227 21.05 0.00 1.23
CA VAL A 227 19.97 -0.16 0.26
C VAL A 227 19.16 1.14 0.21
N GLN A 228 18.84 1.60 -1.01
CA GLN A 228 17.80 2.60 -1.21
C GLN A 228 16.48 1.87 -1.48
N TRP A 229 15.62 1.88 -0.48
CA TRP A 229 14.24 1.41 -0.53
C TRP A 229 13.40 2.41 -1.33
N HIS A 230 12.57 1.90 -2.23
CA HIS A 230 11.76 2.73 -3.11
C HIS A 230 10.43 3.05 -2.46
N ALA A 231 9.91 4.23 -2.75
CA ALA A 231 8.63 4.73 -2.24
C ALA A 231 7.90 5.50 -3.35
N ALA A 232 6.79 6.17 -3.02
CA ALA A 232 6.12 7.06 -3.96
C ALA A 232 7.08 8.14 -4.53
N SER A 233 8.12 8.55 -3.82
CA SER A 233 9.20 9.41 -4.35
C SER A 233 9.85 8.86 -5.63
N ASN A 234 9.95 7.54 -5.78
CA ASN A 234 10.53 6.91 -6.98
C ASN A 234 9.60 6.99 -8.19
N VAL A 235 8.30 7.21 -7.96
CA VAL A 235 7.28 7.28 -9.00
C VAL A 235 7.15 8.70 -9.56
N TYR A 236 7.00 9.68 -8.67
CA TYR A 236 6.69 11.07 -9.03
C TYR A 236 7.68 12.11 -8.48
N GLY A 237 8.73 11.70 -7.77
CA GLY A 237 9.62 12.64 -7.06
C GLY A 237 10.38 13.59 -7.99
N ASP A 238 10.70 13.13 -9.21
CA ASP A 238 11.34 13.96 -10.23
C ASP A 238 10.42 15.06 -10.79
N MET A 239 9.12 15.04 -10.49
CA MET A 239 8.17 16.08 -10.91
C MET A 239 8.35 17.36 -10.11
N PHE A 240 8.84 17.25 -8.86
CA PHE A 240 9.17 18.40 -8.01
C PHE A 240 10.48 19.07 -8.42
N THR A 241 11.44 18.30 -8.96
CA THR A 241 12.78 18.80 -9.32
C THR A 241 12.94 19.11 -10.80
N ASN A 242 12.13 18.50 -11.67
CA ASN A 242 12.15 18.72 -13.12
C ASN A 242 10.73 18.93 -13.67
N PRO A 243 10.08 20.05 -13.34
CA PRO A 243 8.71 20.34 -13.78
C PRO A 243 8.61 20.67 -15.28
N THR A 244 9.74 20.93 -15.96
CA THR A 244 9.78 21.31 -17.38
C THR A 244 10.21 20.18 -18.31
N LYS A 245 10.32 18.95 -17.79
CA LYS A 245 10.68 17.75 -18.55
C LYS A 245 9.76 17.57 -19.77
N GLN A 246 10.33 17.08 -20.86
CA GLN A 246 9.61 16.70 -22.07
C GLN A 246 9.78 15.20 -22.33
N ASN A 247 8.74 14.56 -22.87
CA ASN A 247 8.82 13.18 -23.33
C ASN A 247 9.43 13.09 -24.75
N LYS A 248 9.65 11.87 -25.27
CA LYS A 248 10.22 11.67 -26.62
C LYS A 248 9.42 12.33 -27.75
N GLN A 249 8.11 12.53 -27.56
CA GLN A 249 7.24 13.18 -28.53
C GLN A 249 7.25 14.72 -28.41
N GLY A 250 8.10 15.29 -27.56
CA GLY A 250 8.20 16.73 -27.33
C GLY A 250 7.07 17.30 -26.46
N VAL A 251 6.22 16.46 -25.86
CA VAL A 251 5.18 16.92 -24.95
C VAL A 251 5.83 17.30 -23.62
N ARG A 252 5.68 18.57 -23.25
CA ARG A 252 6.11 19.07 -21.94
C ARG A 252 5.16 18.59 -20.85
N ARG A 253 5.71 18.31 -19.67
CA ARG A 253 4.93 18.06 -18.46
C ARG A 253 3.87 19.14 -18.24
N GLY A 254 2.67 18.71 -17.88
CA GLY A 254 1.63 19.60 -17.41
C GLY A 254 1.96 20.19 -16.04
N TYR A 255 1.15 21.16 -15.60
CA TYR A 255 1.29 21.72 -14.27
C TYR A 255 1.01 20.65 -13.21
N PHE A 256 1.84 20.58 -12.16
CA PHE A 256 1.61 19.69 -11.02
C PHE A 256 1.72 20.47 -9.71
N LYS A 257 0.75 20.27 -8.84
CA LYS A 257 0.79 20.77 -7.47
C LYS A 257 0.29 19.70 -6.51
N LEU A 258 1.00 19.55 -5.40
CA LEU A 258 0.59 18.79 -4.22
C LEU A 258 0.25 19.79 -3.11
N LEU A 259 -0.96 19.68 -2.55
CA LEU A 259 -1.39 20.40 -1.35
C LEU A 259 -1.38 19.42 -0.18
N THR A 260 -0.53 19.66 0.81
CA THR A 260 -0.44 18.86 2.04
C THR A 260 -1.41 19.41 3.08
N ASN A 261 -1.64 18.66 4.17
CA ASN A 261 -2.58 19.04 5.23
C ASN A 261 -3.97 19.43 4.70
N THR A 262 -4.36 18.89 3.54
CA THR A 262 -5.59 19.26 2.82
C THR A 262 -6.46 18.02 2.72
N ARG A 263 -7.54 17.99 3.52
CA ARG A 263 -8.48 16.87 3.52
C ARG A 263 -9.44 16.99 2.35
N CYS A 264 -9.53 15.97 1.49
CA CYS A 264 -10.68 15.81 0.61
C CYS A 264 -11.88 15.30 1.42
N THR A 265 -12.92 16.11 1.54
CA THR A 265 -14.07 15.82 2.41
C THR A 265 -15.15 15.04 1.65
N ARG A 266 -15.51 15.48 0.44
CA ARG A 266 -16.56 14.86 -0.39
C ARG A 266 -16.55 15.43 -1.82
N PHE A 267 -17.40 14.88 -2.67
CA PHE A 267 -17.67 15.36 -4.02
C PHE A 267 -19.07 15.94 -4.14
N GLU A 268 -19.18 17.04 -4.89
CA GLU A 268 -20.45 17.64 -5.28
C GLU A 268 -20.83 17.21 -6.70
N LEU A 269 -22.08 16.80 -6.86
CA LEU A 269 -22.60 16.36 -8.16
C LEU A 269 -23.18 17.52 -8.96
N ASP A 270 -23.00 17.47 -10.27
CA ASP A 270 -23.67 18.37 -11.20
C ASP A 270 -25.16 17.99 -11.32
N SER A 271 -26.04 18.81 -10.76
CA SER A 271 -27.49 18.59 -10.81
C SER A 271 -28.09 18.72 -12.22
N SER A 272 -27.35 19.24 -13.20
CA SER A 272 -27.83 19.38 -14.59
C SER A 272 -27.63 18.12 -15.43
N THR A 273 -26.85 17.14 -14.95
CA THR A 273 -26.60 15.89 -15.67
C THR A 273 -27.83 14.97 -15.54
N THR A 274 -28.44 14.63 -16.68
CA THR A 274 -29.67 13.80 -16.73
C THR A 274 -29.41 12.32 -17.03
N ASP A 275 -28.29 11.99 -17.68
CA ASP A 275 -27.86 10.62 -17.94
C ASP A 275 -26.63 10.29 -17.09
N GLY A 276 -26.81 9.46 -16.06
CA GLY A 276 -25.80 9.15 -15.05
C GLY A 276 -25.42 10.34 -14.16
N HIS A 277 -24.19 10.34 -13.66
CA HIS A 277 -23.67 11.33 -12.72
C HIS A 277 -22.34 11.93 -13.16
N LYS A 278 -22.14 13.20 -12.84
CA LYS A 278 -20.88 13.91 -13.05
C LYS A 278 -20.50 14.64 -11.77
N VAL A 279 -19.26 14.52 -11.37
CA VAL A 279 -18.71 15.34 -10.28
C VAL A 279 -18.41 16.72 -10.82
N ALA A 280 -18.96 17.74 -10.17
CA ALA A 280 -18.75 19.14 -10.48
C ALA A 280 -17.55 19.71 -9.72
N LEU A 281 -17.42 19.38 -8.43
CA LEU A 281 -16.42 19.93 -7.51
C LEU A 281 -15.95 18.89 -6.50
N ALA A 282 -14.69 18.99 -6.08
CA ALA A 282 -14.19 18.37 -4.86
C ALA A 282 -14.23 19.39 -3.72
N GLU A 283 -14.90 19.05 -2.63
CA GLU A 283 -14.86 19.82 -1.39
C GLU A 283 -13.61 19.41 -0.59
N VAL A 284 -12.76 20.38 -0.28
CA VAL A 284 -11.53 20.20 0.47
C VAL A 284 -11.49 21.13 1.68
N GLN A 285 -10.74 20.73 2.70
CA GLN A 285 -10.50 21.55 3.89
C GLN A 285 -9.00 21.62 4.15
N ASP A 286 -8.43 22.83 4.19
CA ASP A 286 -7.08 23.06 4.69
C ASP A 286 -7.10 22.94 6.22
N LEU A 287 -6.38 21.95 6.75
CA LEU A 287 -6.39 21.61 8.17
C LEU A 287 -5.55 22.57 9.03
N LEU A 288 -4.62 23.32 8.42
CA LEU A 288 -3.82 24.34 9.12
C LEU A 288 -4.65 25.62 9.28
N ASP A 289 -5.27 26.08 8.20
CA ASP A 289 -6.12 27.28 8.22
C ASP A 289 -7.40 27.04 9.05
N ALA A 290 -7.98 25.83 8.99
CA ALA A 290 -9.14 25.47 9.80
C ALA A 290 -8.94 25.68 11.31
N ARG A 291 -7.72 25.44 11.82
CA ARG A 291 -7.42 25.67 13.24
C ARG A 291 -7.28 27.15 13.56
N LEU A 292 -6.61 27.92 12.71
CA LEU A 292 -6.40 29.36 12.92
C LEU A 292 -7.73 30.14 12.92
N VAL A 293 -8.71 29.69 12.13
CA VAL A 293 -10.02 30.36 11.99
C VAL A 293 -11.02 29.97 13.08
N SER A 294 -10.83 28.83 13.76
CA SER A 294 -11.70 28.40 14.88
C SER A 294 -11.71 29.39 16.06
N GLU A 295 -10.70 30.26 16.15
CA GLU A 295 -10.61 31.35 17.14
C GLU A 295 -11.35 32.64 16.69
N SER A 296 -11.72 32.75 15.41
CA SER A 296 -12.21 34.01 14.79
C SER A 296 -13.64 33.97 14.23
N ASN A 297 -14.46 32.94 14.53
CA ASN A 297 -15.89 32.89 14.18
C ASN A 297 -16.22 33.00 12.67
N ASN A 298 -15.30 32.66 11.76
CA ASN A 298 -15.56 32.71 10.32
C ASN A 298 -16.02 31.31 9.81
N PRO A 299 -17.26 31.16 9.29
CA PRO A 299 -17.86 29.86 8.97
C PRO A 299 -17.42 29.22 7.64
N GLU A 300 -16.45 29.79 6.91
CA GLU A 300 -16.08 29.37 5.55
C GLU A 300 -14.67 28.78 5.49
N ILE A 301 -14.52 27.54 5.95
CA ILE A 301 -13.24 26.80 6.01
C ILE A 301 -13.16 25.73 4.89
N ASP A 302 -14.28 25.45 4.24
CA ASP A 302 -14.36 24.49 3.15
C ASP A 302 -14.17 25.19 1.81
N PHE A 303 -13.19 24.73 1.04
CA PHE A 303 -12.90 25.20 -0.30
C PHE A 303 -13.35 24.21 -1.37
N TYR A 304 -13.62 24.71 -2.57
CA TYR A 304 -13.95 23.89 -3.72
C TYR A 304 -12.81 23.89 -4.73
N ILE A 305 -12.52 22.70 -5.26
CA ILE A 305 -11.61 22.49 -6.39
C ILE A 305 -12.41 21.97 -7.58
N LYS A 306 -12.20 22.61 -8.73
CA LYS A 306 -12.82 22.23 -10.00
C LYS A 306 -11.82 21.50 -10.90
N ALA A 307 -12.20 20.33 -11.39
CA ALA A 307 -11.44 19.57 -12.37
C ALA A 307 -12.36 18.85 -13.37
N LYS A 308 -11.79 18.48 -14.53
CA LYS A 308 -12.52 17.69 -15.55
C LYS A 308 -12.70 16.24 -15.11
N ALA A 309 -11.67 15.62 -14.51
CA ALA A 309 -11.70 14.27 -13.95
C ALA A 309 -11.24 14.24 -12.48
N TYR A 310 -11.80 13.31 -11.70
CA TYR A 310 -11.55 13.15 -10.27
C TYR A 310 -11.09 11.73 -9.96
N VAL A 311 -9.99 11.59 -9.23
CA VAL A 311 -9.41 10.32 -8.81
C VAL A 311 -9.37 10.25 -7.28
N VAL A 312 -9.87 9.17 -6.70
CA VAL A 312 -9.78 8.90 -5.26
C VAL A 312 -8.84 7.72 -5.02
N ALA A 313 -7.62 8.02 -4.56
CA ALA A 313 -6.55 7.07 -4.30
C ALA A 313 -6.02 7.20 -2.85
N ALA A 314 -6.94 7.34 -1.90
CA ALA A 314 -6.67 7.61 -0.49
C ALA A 314 -6.55 6.32 0.37
N GLY A 315 -6.23 5.17 -0.25
CA GLY A 315 -6.12 3.88 0.41
C GLY A 315 -7.46 3.15 0.58
N ALA A 316 -7.42 1.86 0.98
CA ALA A 316 -8.59 0.99 1.00
C ALA A 316 -9.65 1.39 2.03
N VAL A 317 -9.29 2.17 3.05
CA VAL A 317 -10.22 2.68 4.07
C VAL A 317 -10.73 4.08 3.72
N ALA A 318 -9.85 5.02 3.41
CA ALA A 318 -10.24 6.42 3.21
C ALA A 318 -10.89 6.68 1.84
N THR A 319 -10.55 5.93 0.79
CA THR A 319 -11.24 6.03 -0.51
C THR A 319 -12.76 5.81 -0.36
N PRO A 320 -13.24 4.67 0.18
CA PRO A 320 -14.67 4.49 0.40
C PRO A 320 -15.23 5.43 1.48
N GLN A 321 -14.44 5.93 2.43
CA GLN A 321 -14.90 6.93 3.41
C GLN A 321 -15.30 8.25 2.73
N ILE A 322 -14.47 8.76 1.81
CA ILE A 322 -14.75 9.97 1.02
C ILE A 322 -16.00 9.75 0.14
N LEU A 323 -16.11 8.59 -0.51
CA LEU A 323 -17.27 8.25 -1.33
C LEU A 323 -18.54 8.14 -0.49
N ALA A 324 -18.51 7.45 0.65
CA ALA A 324 -19.64 7.35 1.57
C ALA A 324 -20.10 8.74 2.05
N ASN A 325 -19.16 9.64 2.36
CA ASN A 325 -19.46 11.02 2.72
C ASN A 325 -20.04 11.84 1.55
N SER A 326 -19.78 11.41 0.30
CA SER A 326 -20.34 11.97 -0.94
C SER A 326 -21.72 11.38 -1.33
N GLY A 327 -22.30 10.52 -0.48
CA GLY A 327 -23.63 9.94 -0.71
C GLY A 327 -23.67 8.63 -1.48
N PHE A 328 -22.53 7.94 -1.53
CA PHE A 328 -22.48 6.55 -1.96
C PHE A 328 -23.05 5.62 -0.86
N GLY A 329 -22.97 4.31 -1.08
CA GLY A 329 -23.38 3.26 -0.13
C GLY A 329 -22.64 3.30 1.21
N ALA A 330 -22.80 2.22 1.98
CA ALA A 330 -22.08 1.98 3.23
C ALA A 330 -22.31 2.96 4.38
N THR A 331 -23.36 3.78 4.33
CA THR A 331 -23.83 4.61 5.47
C THR A 331 -25.16 4.07 6.00
N ASN A 332 -25.38 4.18 7.31
CA ASN A 332 -26.55 3.59 7.96
C ASN A 332 -27.87 4.35 7.73
N ASP A 333 -27.81 5.58 7.20
CA ASP A 333 -28.92 6.54 7.30
C ASP A 333 -29.54 6.95 5.95
N ARG A 334 -29.01 6.48 4.81
CA ARG A 334 -29.46 6.95 3.49
C ARG A 334 -30.37 5.92 2.81
N VAL A 335 -31.59 6.36 2.46
CA VAL A 335 -32.63 5.53 1.81
C VAL A 335 -32.34 5.31 0.30
N ARG A 336 -31.42 6.07 -0.30
CA ARG A 336 -30.97 5.91 -1.70
C ARG A 336 -29.47 6.12 -1.80
N HIS A 337 -28.76 5.12 -2.33
CA HIS A 337 -27.30 5.15 -2.52
C HIS A 337 -26.96 5.23 -4.00
N LEU A 338 -25.94 6.03 -4.34
CA LEU A 338 -25.43 6.13 -5.71
C LEU A 338 -24.81 4.81 -6.19
N ILE A 339 -24.08 4.14 -5.29
CA ILE A 339 -23.49 2.80 -5.47
C ILE A 339 -23.71 2.02 -4.17
N PRO A 340 -24.65 1.07 -4.12
CA PRO A 340 -24.99 0.36 -2.88
C PRO A 340 -23.91 -0.63 -2.41
N ASN A 341 -23.06 -1.14 -3.32
CA ASN A 341 -22.02 -2.12 -3.01
C ASN A 341 -20.68 -1.52 -2.58
N LEU A 342 -20.63 -0.22 -2.31
CA LEU A 342 -19.44 0.41 -1.74
C LEU A 342 -19.05 -0.30 -0.43
N ALA A 343 -17.75 -0.56 -0.24
CA ALA A 343 -17.20 -1.18 0.96
C ALA A 343 -17.85 -2.52 1.36
N ASN A 344 -18.44 -3.22 0.40
CA ASN A 344 -18.98 -4.56 0.55
C ASN A 344 -18.01 -5.58 -0.09
N ARG A 345 -18.04 -6.84 0.37
CA ARG A 345 -17.16 -7.93 -0.08
C ARG A 345 -15.68 -7.62 0.14
N ILE A 346 -15.38 -7.00 1.28
CA ILE A 346 -14.01 -6.66 1.64
C ILE A 346 -13.19 -7.95 1.87
N THR A 347 -11.91 -7.87 1.55
CA THR A 347 -10.94 -8.95 1.75
C THR A 347 -9.79 -8.47 2.61
N GLU A 348 -9.29 -9.32 3.48
CA GLU A 348 -8.03 -9.10 4.19
C GLU A 348 -7.39 -10.47 4.43
N GLN A 349 -6.07 -10.51 4.43
CA GLN A 349 -5.22 -11.68 4.51
C GLN A 349 -5.02 -12.10 5.96
N PRO A 350 -5.37 -13.34 6.32
CA PRO A 350 -4.83 -13.96 7.52
C PRO A 350 -3.31 -14.04 7.42
N MET A 351 -2.59 -13.63 8.45
CA MET A 351 -1.13 -13.62 8.48
C MET A 351 -0.63 -14.54 9.59
N ALA A 352 0.21 -15.51 9.24
CA ALA A 352 0.97 -16.31 10.18
C ALA A 352 2.41 -15.78 10.29
N PHE A 353 2.95 -15.81 11.50
CA PHE A 353 4.29 -15.31 11.80
C PHE A 353 5.04 -16.24 12.77
N CYS A 354 6.34 -16.38 12.56
CA CYS A 354 7.29 -16.83 13.58
C CYS A 354 8.68 -16.27 13.28
N GLN A 355 9.58 -16.38 14.26
CA GLN A 355 11.01 -16.20 14.05
C GLN A 355 11.75 -17.47 14.40
N ILE A 356 12.83 -17.74 13.68
CA ILE A 356 13.76 -18.82 13.98
C ILE A 356 15.16 -18.29 14.24
N ALA A 357 15.92 -19.02 15.04
CA ALA A 357 17.38 -18.97 15.05
C ALA A 357 17.90 -20.08 14.13
N LEU A 358 18.79 -19.74 13.19
CA LEU A 358 19.35 -20.68 12.22
C LEU A 358 19.94 -21.93 12.90
N LEU A 359 19.77 -23.10 12.28
CA LEU A 359 20.39 -24.34 12.73
C LEU A 359 21.91 -24.21 12.74
N GLN A 360 22.56 -24.76 13.76
CA GLN A 360 24.03 -24.78 13.88
C GLN A 360 24.68 -25.35 12.61
N THR A 361 24.10 -26.41 12.03
CA THR A 361 24.61 -27.00 10.78
C THR A 361 24.64 -26.02 9.62
N LEU A 362 23.65 -25.12 9.49
CA LEU A 362 23.65 -24.10 8.44
C LEU A 362 24.67 -23.00 8.70
N VAL A 363 24.93 -22.69 9.97
CA VAL A 363 25.96 -21.72 10.38
C VAL A 363 27.37 -22.28 10.13
N ASP A 364 27.59 -23.56 10.45
CA ASP A 364 28.87 -24.26 10.24
C ASP A 364 29.21 -24.39 8.75
N GLU A 365 28.22 -24.52 7.87
CA GLU A 365 28.41 -24.59 6.41
C GLU A 365 28.88 -23.25 5.78
N ILE A 366 28.85 -22.13 6.52
CA ILE A 366 29.22 -20.79 6.00
C ILE A 366 30.72 -20.70 5.70
N ASP A 367 31.54 -21.37 6.50
CA ASP A 367 33.00 -21.31 6.46
C ASP A 367 33.66 -22.69 6.36
N ASP A 368 32.88 -23.74 6.08
CA ASP A 368 33.37 -25.10 5.83
C ASP A 368 34.29 -25.11 4.59
N PRO A 369 35.58 -25.51 4.73
CA PRO A 369 36.52 -25.55 3.62
C PRO A 369 36.16 -26.57 2.53
N ASN A 370 35.26 -27.52 2.80
CA ASN A 370 34.82 -28.53 1.85
C ASN A 370 33.65 -28.07 0.98
N ILE A 371 33.03 -26.92 1.30
CA ILE A 371 31.91 -26.37 0.54
C ILE A 371 32.44 -25.22 -0.32
N PRO A 372 32.47 -25.36 -1.65
CA PRO A 372 32.93 -24.28 -2.53
C PRO A 372 32.03 -23.04 -2.38
N ARG A 373 32.65 -21.90 -2.05
CA ARG A 373 31.97 -20.59 -1.97
C ARG A 373 32.54 -19.63 -3.01
N PRO A 374 31.74 -18.67 -3.51
CA PRO A 374 32.23 -17.67 -4.45
C PRO A 374 33.30 -16.77 -3.80
N PRO A 375 34.27 -16.23 -4.55
CA PRO A 375 35.39 -15.49 -3.98
C PRO A 375 35.01 -14.28 -3.10
N TRP A 376 33.88 -13.63 -3.38
CA TRP A 376 33.40 -12.50 -2.57
C TRP A 376 32.99 -12.95 -1.16
N TRP A 377 32.38 -14.13 -1.03
CA TRP A 377 31.93 -14.71 0.23
C TRP A 377 33.12 -15.10 1.08
N THR A 378 34.05 -15.89 0.52
CA THR A 378 35.25 -16.34 1.23
C THR A 378 36.05 -15.14 1.75
N ARG A 379 36.26 -14.11 0.92
CA ARG A 379 36.96 -12.89 1.35
C ARG A 379 36.24 -12.16 2.48
N ALA A 380 34.91 -12.08 2.44
CA ALA A 380 34.12 -11.42 3.47
C ALA A 380 34.23 -12.14 4.83
N VAL A 381 34.08 -13.47 4.83
CA VAL A 381 34.22 -14.32 6.03
C VAL A 381 35.64 -14.26 6.59
N GLU A 382 36.67 -14.40 5.74
CA GLU A 382 38.07 -14.32 6.17
C GLU A 382 38.43 -12.94 6.74
N ALA A 383 37.93 -11.87 6.12
CA ALA A 383 38.12 -10.51 6.64
C ALA A 383 37.49 -10.34 8.03
N HIS A 384 36.24 -10.79 8.20
CA HIS A 384 35.55 -10.75 9.47
C HIS A 384 36.27 -11.57 10.55
N LYS A 385 36.64 -12.81 10.26
CA LYS A 385 37.39 -13.67 11.20
C LYS A 385 38.74 -13.09 11.58
N ARG A 386 39.47 -12.51 10.63
CA ARG A 386 40.78 -11.90 10.90
C ARG A 386 40.67 -10.71 11.86
N GLU A 387 39.61 -9.91 11.71
CA GLU A 387 39.41 -8.71 12.51
C GLU A 387 38.73 -9.01 13.87
N PHE A 388 37.73 -9.88 13.88
CA PHE A 388 36.83 -10.09 15.02
C PHE A 388 36.81 -11.52 15.58
N GLY A 389 37.43 -12.52 14.94
CA GLY A 389 37.30 -13.93 15.33
C GLY A 389 37.86 -14.30 16.71
N LYS A 390 38.53 -13.38 17.40
CA LYS A 390 38.93 -13.55 18.82
C LYS A 390 37.80 -13.24 19.80
N VAL A 391 36.81 -12.46 19.39
CA VAL A 391 35.73 -11.93 20.24
C VAL A 391 34.34 -12.26 19.70
N ASP A 392 34.22 -12.53 18.40
CA ASP A 392 32.98 -12.87 17.72
C ASP A 392 33.03 -14.34 17.24
N PRO A 393 32.15 -15.21 17.73
CA PRO A 393 32.12 -16.60 17.32
C PRO A 393 31.43 -16.83 15.96
N LEU A 394 30.71 -15.85 15.41
CA LEU A 394 29.98 -16.03 14.15
C LEU A 394 30.89 -15.75 12.94
N PRO A 395 30.80 -16.55 11.86
CA PRO A 395 31.54 -16.28 10.62
C PRO A 395 30.88 -15.19 9.74
N ILE A 396 29.70 -14.71 10.13
CA ILE A 396 28.88 -13.77 9.35
C ILE A 396 29.32 -12.33 9.63
N PRO A 397 29.73 -11.54 8.62
CA PRO A 397 30.06 -10.13 8.82
C PRO A 397 28.93 -9.32 9.45
N PHE A 398 29.25 -8.36 10.33
CA PHE A 398 28.25 -7.52 11.01
C PHE A 398 27.32 -6.73 10.08
N GLN A 399 27.77 -6.41 8.87
CA GLN A 399 27.01 -5.65 7.87
C GLN A 399 26.58 -6.52 6.69
N ASP A 400 26.61 -7.86 6.85
CA ASP A 400 26.00 -8.76 5.88
C ASP A 400 24.50 -8.39 5.75
N PRO A 401 23.91 -8.27 4.55
CA PRO A 401 22.49 -7.92 4.41
C PRO A 401 21.53 -9.06 4.82
N GLU A 402 20.29 -8.69 5.11
CA GLU A 402 19.22 -9.62 5.51
C GLU A 402 18.90 -10.71 4.45
N PRO A 403 18.36 -11.89 4.85
CA PRO A 403 17.72 -12.78 3.89
C PRO A 403 16.46 -12.13 3.30
N GLN A 404 16.16 -12.45 2.05
CA GLN A 404 15.02 -11.92 1.29
C GLN A 404 14.53 -12.99 0.30
N VAL A 405 13.89 -14.03 0.83
CA VAL A 405 13.52 -15.25 0.09
C VAL A 405 12.00 -15.41 0.08
N THR A 406 11.48 -15.95 -1.02
CA THR A 406 10.08 -16.31 -1.16
C THR A 406 9.95 -17.69 -1.78
N ILE A 407 8.94 -18.42 -1.32
CA ILE A 407 8.35 -19.54 -2.02
C ILE A 407 7.06 -19.01 -2.67
N PRO A 408 7.02 -18.90 -4.01
CA PRO A 408 5.86 -18.36 -4.72
C PRO A 408 4.58 -19.14 -4.41
N ALA A 409 3.45 -18.44 -4.39
CA ALA A 409 2.14 -19.06 -4.29
C ALA A 409 1.89 -19.98 -5.50
N SER A 410 1.17 -21.07 -5.26
CA SER A 410 0.69 -21.98 -6.31
C SER A 410 -0.78 -22.32 -6.09
N LEU A 411 -1.42 -22.98 -7.06
CA LEU A 411 -2.81 -23.43 -6.89
C LEU A 411 -2.94 -24.47 -5.75
N GLU A 412 -1.87 -25.22 -5.46
CA GLU A 412 -1.83 -26.22 -4.38
C GLU A 412 -1.57 -25.58 -3.01
N ARG A 413 -0.74 -24.53 -2.99
CA ARG A 413 -0.35 -23.76 -1.81
C ARG A 413 -0.67 -22.28 -2.06
N PRO A 414 -1.96 -21.90 -1.93
CA PRO A 414 -2.44 -20.58 -2.29
C PRO A 414 -2.18 -19.57 -1.16
N TRP A 415 -0.90 -19.39 -0.81
CA TRP A 415 -0.44 -18.39 0.15
C TRP A 415 0.90 -17.83 -0.29
N HIS A 416 1.11 -16.55 -0.03
CA HIS A 416 2.40 -15.90 -0.25
C HIS A 416 3.30 -16.10 0.95
N THR A 417 4.62 -16.14 0.72
CA THR A 417 5.61 -16.35 1.77
C THR A 417 6.73 -15.32 1.68
N GLN A 418 7.12 -14.77 2.82
CA GLN A 418 8.32 -13.97 2.97
C GLN A 418 9.18 -14.63 4.06
N ILE A 419 10.34 -15.15 3.67
CA ILE A 419 11.36 -15.70 4.55
C ILE A 419 12.53 -14.72 4.51
N HIS A 420 12.57 -13.83 5.49
CA HIS A 420 13.37 -12.61 5.41
C HIS A 420 13.75 -12.05 6.77
N ARG A 421 14.34 -10.86 6.81
CA ARG A 421 14.28 -9.98 7.98
C ARG A 421 13.81 -8.62 7.53
N ASP A 422 12.79 -8.09 8.20
CA ASP A 422 12.35 -6.73 7.97
C ASP A 422 11.79 -6.11 9.25
N ALA A 423 11.92 -4.80 9.36
CA ALA A 423 11.28 -4.05 10.42
C ALA A 423 9.77 -3.97 10.15
N PHE A 424 8.98 -4.34 11.16
CA PHE A 424 7.53 -4.12 11.18
C PHE A 424 7.11 -3.72 12.60
N SER A 425 5.84 -3.41 12.83
CA SER A 425 5.32 -3.03 14.17
C SER A 425 5.44 -4.12 15.26
N TYR A 426 6.04 -5.27 14.97
CA TYR A 426 6.29 -6.41 15.85
C TYR A 426 7.60 -7.14 15.45
N GLY A 427 8.05 -8.08 16.29
CA GLY A 427 9.16 -8.99 15.96
C GLY A 427 10.56 -8.47 16.31
N GLU A 428 10.68 -7.55 17.26
CA GLU A 428 11.98 -7.11 17.79
C GLU A 428 12.73 -8.32 18.40
N VAL A 429 13.99 -8.51 18.01
CA VAL A 429 14.81 -9.66 18.45
C VAL A 429 15.21 -9.52 19.94
N GLY A 430 15.42 -8.28 20.39
CA GLY A 430 15.96 -7.98 21.71
C GLY A 430 17.46 -8.29 21.84
N PRO A 431 18.07 -8.00 23.00
CA PRO A 431 19.54 -8.01 23.15
C PRO A 431 20.14 -9.40 23.42
N THR A 432 19.31 -10.43 23.59
CA THR A 432 19.76 -11.75 24.10
C THR A 432 20.23 -12.71 23.02
N LEU A 433 19.95 -12.42 21.74
CA LEU A 433 20.36 -13.24 20.60
C LEU A 433 20.97 -12.35 19.53
N ASP A 434 22.00 -12.86 18.83
CA ASP A 434 22.61 -12.15 17.71
C ASP A 434 21.65 -12.10 16.51
N SER A 435 21.38 -10.89 15.99
CA SER A 435 20.43 -10.69 14.91
C SER A 435 20.85 -11.34 13.58
N ARG A 436 22.14 -11.68 13.40
CA ARG A 436 22.66 -12.32 12.18
C ARG A 436 22.14 -13.73 11.96
N ILE A 437 21.68 -14.41 13.01
CA ILE A 437 21.13 -15.77 12.92
C ILE A 437 19.62 -15.82 13.01
N VAL A 438 18.94 -14.66 13.08
CA VAL A 438 17.48 -14.61 13.17
C VAL A 438 16.86 -14.42 11.80
N VAL A 439 15.82 -15.21 11.50
CA VAL A 439 15.02 -15.14 10.27
C VAL A 439 13.54 -15.08 10.62
N ASP A 440 12.82 -14.16 10.00
CA ASP A 440 11.37 -14.03 10.09
C ASP A 440 10.71 -14.88 8.99
N LEU A 441 9.62 -15.55 9.35
CA LEU A 441 8.71 -16.17 8.39
C LEU A 441 7.36 -15.48 8.51
N ARG A 442 6.90 -14.87 7.42
CA ARG A 442 5.56 -14.29 7.27
C ARG A 442 4.84 -14.99 6.14
N PHE A 443 3.73 -15.67 6.45
CA PHE A 443 2.91 -16.37 5.48
C PHE A 443 1.54 -15.68 5.41
N PHE A 444 1.11 -15.37 4.19
CA PHE A 444 -0.09 -14.58 3.92
C PHE A 444 -1.12 -15.43 3.19
N GLY A 445 -2.23 -15.68 3.88
CA GLY A 445 -3.36 -16.41 3.34
C GLY A 445 -4.24 -15.50 2.50
N MET A 446 -5.30 -16.09 1.95
CA MET A 446 -6.29 -15.36 1.17
C MET A 446 -7.69 -15.53 1.78
N GLN A 447 -8.56 -14.57 1.47
CA GLN A 447 -9.97 -14.57 1.84
C GLN A 447 -10.77 -14.03 0.66
N ALA A 448 -11.82 -14.73 0.23
CA ALA A 448 -12.71 -14.20 -0.80
C ALA A 448 -13.67 -13.13 -0.22
N GLY A 449 -14.02 -12.18 -1.07
CA GLY A 449 -15.03 -11.16 -0.77
C GLY A 449 -16.44 -11.74 -0.74
N VAL A 450 -17.04 -11.77 0.43
CA VAL A 450 -18.44 -12.22 0.66
C VAL A 450 -19.30 -11.06 1.15
N PRO A 451 -20.62 -11.02 0.85
CA PRO A 451 -21.48 -9.88 1.18
C PRO A 451 -21.50 -9.48 2.65
N GLU A 452 -21.29 -10.47 3.52
CA GLU A 452 -21.31 -10.30 4.97
C GLU A 452 -20.08 -9.52 5.46
N ASN A 453 -18.95 -9.69 4.74
CA ASN A 453 -17.72 -8.96 5.02
C ASN A 453 -17.80 -7.57 4.40
N ARG A 454 -17.98 -6.56 5.25
CA ARG A 454 -18.16 -5.17 4.82
C ARG A 454 -17.56 -4.18 5.81
N MET A 455 -17.35 -2.97 5.32
CA MET A 455 -17.04 -1.81 6.13
C MET A 455 -18.17 -0.79 5.97
N THR A 456 -18.64 -0.27 7.10
CA THR A 456 -19.68 0.77 7.16
C THR A 456 -19.11 2.04 7.76
N PHE A 457 -19.71 3.17 7.43
CA PHE A 457 -19.29 4.49 7.87
C PHE A 457 -20.39 5.12 8.72
N GLN A 458 -20.07 5.41 9.98
CA GLN A 458 -21.02 5.94 10.94
C GLN A 458 -21.30 7.41 10.65
N THR A 459 -22.57 7.77 10.60
CA THR A 459 -23.04 9.16 10.41
C THR A 459 -23.06 9.94 11.72
N GLN A 460 -23.25 9.24 12.84
CA GLN A 460 -23.35 9.82 14.18
C GLN A 460 -22.01 9.88 14.92
N LEU A 461 -20.98 9.20 14.41
CA LEU A 461 -19.64 9.17 14.98
C LEU A 461 -18.63 9.56 13.91
N LYS A 462 -17.75 10.49 14.25
CA LYS A 462 -16.69 10.97 13.38
C LYS A 462 -15.33 10.51 13.89
N ASP A 463 -14.40 10.32 12.97
CA ASP A 463 -13.00 10.09 13.28
C ASP A 463 -12.30 11.40 13.71
N GLU A 464 -11.01 11.30 14.01
CA GLU A 464 -10.14 12.40 14.46
C GLU A 464 -10.05 13.57 13.45
N TYR A 465 -10.42 13.32 12.20
CA TYR A 465 -10.40 14.29 11.10
C TYR A 465 -11.81 14.72 10.72
N GLY A 466 -12.83 14.46 11.54
CA GLY A 466 -14.20 14.90 11.31
C GLY A 466 -14.94 14.16 10.19
N MET A 467 -14.38 13.05 9.69
CA MET A 467 -14.97 12.20 8.66
C MET A 467 -15.80 11.07 9.30
N PRO A 468 -16.79 10.48 8.59
CA PRO A 468 -17.56 9.35 9.11
C PRO A 468 -16.68 8.19 9.63
N GLN A 469 -16.87 7.76 10.88
CA GLN A 469 -16.04 6.73 11.52
C GLN A 469 -16.19 5.37 10.79
N PRO A 470 -15.09 4.75 10.32
CA PRO A 470 -15.14 3.42 9.72
C PRO A 470 -15.43 2.34 10.77
N THR A 471 -16.23 1.34 10.42
CA THR A 471 -16.62 0.21 11.26
C THR A 471 -16.62 -1.07 10.44
N PHE A 472 -15.96 -2.11 10.94
CA PHE A 472 -15.85 -3.39 10.25
C PHE A 472 -16.92 -4.38 10.72
N GLU A 473 -17.42 -5.13 9.75
CA GLU A 473 -18.01 -6.45 9.96
C GLU A 473 -17.21 -7.44 9.13
N TYR A 474 -16.31 -8.18 9.77
CA TYR A 474 -15.43 -9.12 9.08
C TYR A 474 -15.32 -10.43 9.86
N LYS A 475 -15.51 -11.55 9.16
CA LYS A 475 -15.17 -12.90 9.64
C LYS A 475 -14.57 -13.73 8.51
N PRO A 476 -13.51 -14.52 8.75
CA PRO A 476 -13.05 -15.53 7.79
C PRO A 476 -14.17 -16.53 7.47
N THR A 477 -14.24 -17.02 6.23
CA THR A 477 -15.24 -18.07 5.89
C THR A 477 -14.68 -19.45 6.25
N PRO A 478 -15.53 -20.47 6.48
CA PRO A 478 -15.05 -21.82 6.85
C PRO A 478 -14.04 -22.41 5.87
N LYS A 479 -14.22 -22.19 4.56
CA LYS A 479 -13.29 -22.64 3.51
C LYS A 479 -11.90 -22.02 3.70
N TYR A 480 -11.82 -20.70 3.83
CA TYR A 480 -10.53 -20.01 3.96
C TYR A 480 -9.91 -20.16 5.34
N ALA A 481 -10.71 -20.41 6.38
CA ALA A 481 -10.19 -20.80 7.70
C ALA A 481 -9.42 -22.14 7.64
N GLN A 482 -9.92 -23.13 6.88
CA GLN A 482 -9.20 -24.40 6.67
C GLN A 482 -7.90 -24.20 5.88
N GLU A 483 -7.93 -23.40 4.80
CA GLU A 483 -6.72 -23.06 4.04
C GLU A 483 -5.69 -22.32 4.90
N THR A 484 -6.15 -21.43 5.78
CA THR A 484 -5.30 -20.70 6.73
C THR A 484 -4.62 -21.63 7.73
N GLN A 485 -5.29 -22.71 8.16
CA GLN A 485 -4.65 -23.74 9.00
C GLN A 485 -3.57 -24.50 8.21
N ARG A 486 -3.84 -24.89 6.96
CA ARG A 486 -2.83 -25.53 6.09
C ARG A 486 -1.61 -24.64 5.87
N MET A 487 -1.81 -23.33 5.75
CA MET A 487 -0.74 -22.35 5.65
C MET A 487 0.12 -22.29 6.93
N MET A 488 -0.48 -22.34 8.11
CA MET A 488 0.26 -22.42 9.38
C MET A 488 1.12 -23.68 9.43
N ASP A 489 0.55 -24.84 9.07
CA ASP A 489 1.28 -26.09 9.03
C ASP A 489 2.46 -26.02 8.04
N ASP A 490 2.27 -25.41 6.87
CA ASP A 490 3.36 -25.19 5.90
C ASP A 490 4.45 -24.24 6.44
N MET A 491 4.06 -23.14 7.10
CA MET A 491 5.03 -22.22 7.73
C MET A 491 5.88 -22.95 8.78
N THR A 492 5.28 -23.78 9.63
CA THR A 492 6.03 -24.55 10.63
C THR A 492 6.98 -25.55 9.98
N ASN A 493 6.55 -26.23 8.91
CA ASN A 493 7.40 -27.15 8.15
C ASN A 493 8.60 -26.44 7.52
N VAL A 494 8.40 -25.28 6.91
CA VAL A 494 9.46 -24.46 6.30
C VAL A 494 10.41 -23.94 7.38
N ALA A 495 9.89 -23.42 8.50
CA ALA A 495 10.68 -22.94 9.63
C ALA A 495 11.62 -24.03 10.17
N ASN A 496 11.11 -25.25 10.35
CA ASN A 496 11.87 -26.39 10.87
C ASN A 496 13.00 -26.88 9.93
N LYS A 497 13.04 -26.43 8.66
CA LYS A 497 14.18 -26.66 7.78
C LYS A 497 15.32 -25.67 7.98
N LEU A 498 15.03 -24.52 8.58
CA LEU A 498 15.98 -23.42 8.73
C LEU A 498 16.49 -23.28 10.16
N GLY A 499 15.66 -23.54 11.17
CA GLY A 499 16.01 -23.21 12.55
C GLY A 499 15.01 -23.62 13.60
N ALA A 500 15.37 -23.36 14.86
CA ALA A 500 14.49 -23.51 16.01
C ALA A 500 13.76 -22.20 16.30
N TYR A 501 12.52 -22.28 16.77
CA TYR A 501 11.73 -21.08 17.09
C TYR A 501 12.38 -20.23 18.17
N LEU A 502 12.37 -18.91 17.95
CA LEU A 502 12.79 -17.95 18.95
C LEU A 502 11.70 -17.84 20.03
N PRO A 503 12.04 -17.91 21.34
CA PRO A 503 11.06 -17.72 22.40
C PRO A 503 10.35 -16.37 22.29
N LYS A 504 9.03 -16.35 22.48
CA LYS A 504 8.11 -15.21 22.28
C LYS A 504 7.77 -14.88 20.82
N SER A 505 8.39 -15.58 19.88
CA SER A 505 8.10 -15.48 18.44
C SER A 505 7.80 -16.86 17.85
N GLU A 506 7.17 -17.73 18.64
CA GLU A 506 6.64 -19.01 18.21
C GLU A 506 5.54 -18.81 17.12
N PRO A 507 5.25 -19.84 16.31
CA PRO A 507 4.19 -19.81 15.30
C PRO A 507 2.86 -19.32 15.85
N GLN A 508 2.37 -18.22 15.30
CA GLN A 508 1.14 -17.57 15.72
C GLN A 508 0.42 -16.90 14.54
N PHE A 509 -0.89 -16.75 14.66
CA PHE A 509 -1.64 -15.85 13.80
C PHE A 509 -1.57 -14.43 14.35
N MET A 510 -1.38 -13.48 13.45
CA MET A 510 -1.35 -12.07 13.79
C MET A 510 -2.78 -11.51 13.84
N THR A 511 -2.97 -10.43 14.60
CA THR A 511 -4.26 -9.75 14.70
C THR A 511 -4.83 -9.42 13.31
N PRO A 512 -6.10 -9.71 13.02
CA PRO A 512 -6.71 -9.40 11.72
C PRO A 512 -6.55 -7.92 11.34
N GLY A 513 -6.19 -7.66 10.08
CA GLY A 513 -5.86 -6.32 9.56
C GLY A 513 -4.38 -5.93 9.68
N LEU A 514 -3.56 -6.67 10.45
CA LEU A 514 -2.14 -6.30 10.61
C LEU A 514 -1.30 -6.51 9.34
N ALA A 515 -1.79 -7.27 8.37
CA ALA A 515 -1.19 -7.38 7.04
C ALA A 515 -1.28 -6.05 6.26
N LEU A 516 -2.27 -5.21 6.56
CA LEU A 516 -2.54 -3.94 5.86
C LEU A 516 -2.75 -4.14 4.35
N HIS A 517 -3.36 -5.27 3.99
CA HIS A 517 -3.59 -5.69 2.62
C HIS A 517 -5.09 -5.70 2.27
N LEU A 518 -5.90 -4.96 3.04
CA LEU A 518 -7.33 -4.75 2.79
C LEU A 518 -7.65 -4.46 1.32
N GLY A 519 -8.46 -5.31 0.72
CA GLY A 519 -8.93 -5.25 -0.66
C GLY A 519 -10.45 -5.21 -0.78
N GLY A 520 -10.94 -5.07 -2.01
CA GLY A 520 -12.36 -5.17 -2.35
C GLY A 520 -13.27 -3.99 -1.94
N THR A 521 -12.77 -3.01 -1.18
CA THR A 521 -13.61 -1.92 -0.65
C THR A 521 -14.19 -0.97 -1.71
N THR A 522 -13.56 -0.90 -2.88
CA THR A 522 -14.06 -0.25 -4.10
C THR A 522 -13.88 -1.17 -5.30
N ARG A 523 -14.27 -2.44 -5.16
CA ARG A 523 -13.94 -3.52 -6.10
C ARG A 523 -14.31 -3.21 -7.54
N LEU A 524 -13.45 -3.62 -8.46
CA LEU A 524 -13.73 -3.58 -9.89
C LEU A 524 -14.59 -4.78 -10.32
N GLY A 525 -15.30 -4.64 -11.43
CA GLY A 525 -16.07 -5.72 -12.03
C GLY A 525 -16.21 -5.58 -13.54
N LEU A 526 -16.62 -6.67 -14.18
CA LEU A 526 -17.13 -6.63 -15.57
C LEU A 526 -18.59 -6.12 -15.57
N GLY A 527 -19.17 -5.95 -16.77
CA GLY A 527 -20.55 -5.46 -16.90
C GLY A 527 -21.57 -6.28 -16.11
N GLU A 528 -21.44 -7.61 -16.14
CA GLU A 528 -22.28 -8.54 -15.36
C GLU A 528 -22.10 -8.43 -13.84
N ASP A 529 -20.97 -7.88 -13.38
CA ASP A 529 -20.67 -7.66 -11.97
C ASP A 529 -21.10 -6.28 -11.47
N LYS A 530 -21.76 -5.44 -12.30
CA LYS A 530 -22.12 -4.06 -11.95
C LYS A 530 -22.87 -3.98 -10.62
N ASP A 531 -23.78 -4.92 -10.37
CA ASP A 531 -24.62 -4.98 -9.16
C ASP A 531 -23.90 -5.57 -7.94
N ILE A 532 -22.63 -5.91 -8.06
CA ILE A 532 -21.79 -6.35 -6.94
C ILE A 532 -20.45 -5.61 -6.88
N SER A 533 -20.22 -4.60 -7.73
CA SER A 533 -18.95 -3.85 -7.81
C SER A 533 -19.16 -2.34 -7.78
N VAL A 534 -18.06 -1.58 -7.69
CA VAL A 534 -18.08 -0.11 -7.59
C VAL A 534 -17.65 0.56 -8.88
N ALA A 535 -16.72 -0.04 -9.61
CA ALA A 535 -16.15 0.50 -10.84
C ALA A 535 -15.86 -0.61 -11.87
N ASN A 536 -15.65 -0.23 -13.13
CA ASN A 536 -15.18 -1.15 -14.17
C ASN A 536 -13.65 -1.34 -14.11
N PHE A 537 -13.08 -2.20 -14.96
CA PHE A 537 -11.62 -2.41 -15.04
C PHE A 537 -10.80 -1.26 -15.68
N ASN A 538 -11.40 -0.12 -15.98
CA ASN A 538 -10.68 1.15 -16.17
C ASN A 538 -10.65 1.98 -14.88
N SER A 539 -11.08 1.39 -13.77
CA SER A 539 -11.28 2.00 -12.46
C SER A 539 -12.24 3.19 -12.47
N GLN A 540 -13.14 3.25 -13.45
CA GLN A 540 -14.17 4.28 -13.57
C GLN A 540 -15.42 3.81 -12.82
N ILE A 541 -15.93 4.64 -11.90
CA ILE A 541 -17.10 4.31 -11.10
C ILE A 541 -18.33 4.12 -11.99
N TRP A 542 -19.12 3.07 -11.72
CA TRP A 542 -20.36 2.80 -12.45
C TRP A 542 -21.30 4.00 -12.41
N ASN A 543 -21.93 4.31 -13.54
CA ASN A 543 -22.84 5.46 -13.70
C ASN A 543 -22.19 6.84 -13.53
N PHE A 544 -20.86 6.94 -13.40
CA PHE A 544 -20.14 8.22 -13.32
C PHE A 544 -19.28 8.47 -14.55
N HIS A 545 -19.39 9.68 -15.09
CA HIS A 545 -18.66 10.06 -16.30
C HIS A 545 -17.17 10.39 -16.07
N ASN A 546 -16.83 10.89 -14.87
CA ASN A 546 -15.54 11.52 -14.62
C ASN A 546 -14.95 11.23 -13.22
N LEU A 547 -15.39 10.14 -12.58
CA LEU A 547 -14.92 9.75 -11.25
C LEU A 547 -14.27 8.36 -11.28
N PHE A 548 -13.06 8.28 -10.73
CA PHE A 548 -12.19 7.12 -10.77
C PHE A 548 -11.66 6.78 -9.37
N VAL A 549 -11.30 5.52 -9.16
CA VAL A 549 -10.76 5.02 -7.88
C VAL A 549 -9.43 4.32 -8.08
N GLY A 550 -8.56 4.35 -7.07
CA GLY A 550 -7.30 3.63 -7.07
C GLY A 550 -6.95 3.06 -5.70
N GLY A 551 -6.16 1.99 -5.67
CA GLY A 551 -5.65 1.36 -4.46
C GLY A 551 -6.01 -0.11 -4.36
N ASN A 552 -5.64 -0.74 -3.24
CA ASN A 552 -5.91 -2.17 -2.99
C ASN A 552 -7.42 -2.48 -3.00
N GLY A 553 -8.26 -1.51 -2.61
CA GLY A 553 -9.72 -1.61 -2.62
C GLY A 553 -10.31 -1.96 -3.99
N THR A 554 -9.59 -1.73 -5.10
CA THR A 554 -10.06 -2.07 -6.44
C THR A 554 -9.97 -3.57 -6.74
N ILE A 555 -9.14 -4.34 -6.03
CA ILE A 555 -8.91 -5.76 -6.31
C ILE A 555 -10.15 -6.59 -5.91
N PRO A 556 -10.81 -7.31 -6.85
CA PRO A 556 -12.04 -8.06 -6.55
C PRO A 556 -11.83 -9.53 -6.16
N THR A 557 -10.62 -10.05 -6.35
CA THR A 557 -10.25 -11.46 -6.16
C THR A 557 -9.72 -11.74 -4.74
N PRO A 558 -9.74 -12.99 -4.27
CA PRO A 558 -8.91 -13.40 -3.13
C PRO A 558 -7.43 -13.39 -3.52
N PHE A 559 -6.56 -12.86 -2.66
CA PHE A 559 -5.12 -12.83 -2.89
C PHE A 559 -4.35 -12.94 -1.57
N GLY A 560 -3.19 -13.60 -1.61
CA GLY A 560 -2.20 -13.65 -0.53
C GLY A 560 -0.93 -12.85 -0.85
N ALA A 561 -0.59 -12.65 -2.12
CA ALA A 561 0.54 -11.79 -2.53
C ALA A 561 0.34 -10.31 -2.13
N ASN A 562 1.43 -9.56 -1.94
CA ASN A 562 1.35 -8.13 -1.61
C ASN A 562 0.70 -7.35 -2.78
N PRO A 563 -0.33 -6.51 -2.55
CA PRO A 563 -1.21 -6.00 -3.61
C PRO A 563 -0.69 -4.77 -4.37
N THR A 564 0.30 -4.06 -3.86
CA THR A 564 0.65 -2.71 -4.35
C THR A 564 1.03 -2.70 -5.83
N LEU A 565 1.80 -3.68 -6.31
CA LEU A 565 2.21 -3.75 -7.71
C LEU A 565 1.00 -3.93 -8.64
N THR A 566 0.04 -4.78 -8.26
CA THR A 566 -1.22 -4.97 -8.99
C THR A 566 -2.09 -3.71 -8.96
N SER A 567 -2.14 -3.00 -7.84
CA SER A 567 -2.84 -1.70 -7.77
C SER A 567 -2.20 -0.64 -8.66
N MET A 568 -0.87 -0.62 -8.79
CA MET A 568 -0.18 0.26 -9.75
C MET A 568 -0.54 -0.08 -11.19
N CYS A 569 -0.64 -1.37 -11.54
CA CYS A 569 -1.09 -1.82 -12.87
C CYS A 569 -2.47 -1.25 -13.23
N LEU A 570 -3.44 -1.40 -12.32
CA LEU A 570 -4.80 -0.89 -12.52
C LEU A 570 -4.85 0.65 -12.58
N ALA A 571 -3.99 1.34 -11.83
CA ALA A 571 -3.86 2.80 -11.89
C ALA A 571 -3.29 3.30 -13.23
N MET A 572 -2.26 2.63 -13.78
CA MET A 572 -1.71 2.97 -15.10
C MET A 572 -2.77 2.84 -16.21
N ARG A 573 -3.53 1.74 -16.20
CA ARG A 573 -4.64 1.50 -17.12
C ARG A 573 -5.73 2.57 -16.98
N SER A 574 -6.05 2.94 -15.74
CA SER A 574 -7.05 3.98 -15.48
C SER A 574 -6.58 5.37 -15.92
N ALA A 575 -5.32 5.73 -15.67
CA ALA A 575 -4.72 6.99 -16.14
C ALA A 575 -4.74 7.09 -17.67
N GLN A 576 -4.53 5.97 -18.37
CA GLN A 576 -4.67 5.88 -19.82
C GLN A 576 -6.10 6.24 -20.27
N LYS A 577 -7.11 5.66 -19.61
CA LYS A 577 -8.51 5.97 -19.91
C LYS A 577 -8.85 7.44 -19.67
N ILE A 578 -8.36 8.02 -18.57
CA ILE A 578 -8.53 9.45 -18.26
C ILE A 578 -7.90 10.31 -19.38
N ALA A 579 -6.68 9.98 -19.80
CA ALA A 579 -5.97 10.71 -20.85
C ALA A 579 -6.70 10.66 -22.21
N GLU A 580 -7.26 9.51 -22.59
CA GLU A 580 -8.10 9.37 -23.78
C GLU A 580 -9.34 10.28 -23.71
N SER A 581 -10.04 10.27 -22.57
CA SER A 581 -11.22 11.10 -22.36
C SER A 581 -10.92 12.60 -22.44
N LEU A 582 -9.70 13.02 -22.07
CA LEU A 582 -9.26 14.42 -22.08
C LEU A 582 -8.69 14.91 -23.43
N ARG A 583 -8.12 14.04 -24.29
CA ARG A 583 -7.44 14.42 -25.55
C ARG A 583 -8.39 14.74 -26.73
N GLY A 584 -9.71 14.69 -26.54
CA GLY A 584 -10.72 15.20 -27.47
C GLY A 584 -11.42 16.45 -26.94
N SER A 585 -12.55 16.86 -27.54
CA SER A 585 -13.56 17.64 -26.80
C SER A 585 -14.01 16.76 -25.64
N PHE A 586 -13.54 17.05 -24.42
CA PHE A 586 -13.78 16.22 -23.24
C PHE A 586 -15.23 15.72 -23.26
N SER A 587 -15.38 14.43 -23.56
CA SER A 587 -16.68 13.78 -23.72
C SER A 587 -16.82 12.84 -22.53
N PRO A 588 -17.29 13.36 -21.38
CA PRO A 588 -17.63 12.53 -20.24
C PRO A 588 -18.55 11.42 -20.75
N ALA A 589 -18.11 10.18 -20.57
CA ALA A 589 -18.85 9.02 -21.05
C ALA A 589 -18.99 8.03 -19.90
N LEU A 590 -20.17 7.45 -19.78
CA LEU A 590 -20.43 6.40 -18.81
C LEU A 590 -19.51 5.20 -19.09
N PRO A 591 -19.12 4.45 -18.03
CA PRO A 591 -18.35 3.24 -18.21
C PRO A 591 -19.10 2.25 -19.11
N THR A 592 -18.46 1.86 -20.21
CA THR A 592 -18.97 0.85 -21.14
C THR A 592 -18.58 -0.56 -20.69
N GLU A 593 -19.37 -1.55 -21.10
CA GLU A 593 -19.04 -2.97 -20.87
C GLU A 593 -17.84 -3.41 -21.73
N VAL A 594 -17.68 -2.83 -22.92
CA VAL A 594 -16.57 -3.15 -23.82
C VAL A 594 -15.31 -2.41 -23.36
N LEU A 595 -14.34 -3.18 -22.87
CA LEU A 595 -13.01 -2.70 -22.52
C LEU A 595 -12.08 -2.80 -23.74
N ARG A 596 -11.11 -1.88 -23.84
CA ARG A 596 -10.07 -1.91 -24.88
C ARG A 596 -8.69 -2.17 -24.23
N PRO A 597 -7.80 -2.90 -24.91
CA PRO A 597 -6.41 -3.07 -24.46
C PRO A 597 -5.71 -1.72 -24.29
N THR A 598 -4.81 -1.63 -23.33
CA THR A 598 -3.97 -0.45 -23.14
C THR A 598 -3.01 -0.37 -24.34
N PRO A 599 -2.97 0.76 -25.09
CA PRO A 599 -2.05 0.90 -26.21
C PRO A 599 -0.60 0.80 -25.73
N ALA A 600 0.20 -0.06 -26.36
CA ALA A 600 1.62 -0.23 -26.00
C ALA A 600 2.41 1.09 -26.07
N SER A 601 1.99 2.03 -26.93
CA SER A 601 2.57 3.38 -27.03
C SER A 601 2.37 4.24 -25.78
N TRP A 602 1.34 3.97 -24.96
CA TRP A 602 1.12 4.67 -23.69
C TRP A 602 2.20 4.34 -22.64
N LEU A 603 2.72 3.11 -22.71
CA LEU A 603 3.70 2.57 -21.78
C LEU A 603 5.05 2.29 -22.45
N SER A 604 5.29 2.78 -23.67
CA SER A 604 6.51 2.46 -24.42
C SER A 604 7.79 2.92 -23.72
N TRP A 605 7.68 3.95 -22.87
CA TRP A 605 8.78 4.44 -22.05
C TRP A 605 9.28 3.40 -21.03
N THR A 606 8.46 2.40 -20.65
CA THR A 606 8.82 1.45 -19.58
C THR A 606 9.80 0.37 -20.03
N THR A 607 9.92 0.16 -21.34
CA THR A 607 10.82 -0.83 -21.95
C THR A 607 12.05 -0.22 -22.59
N ASP A 608 12.17 1.11 -22.56
CA ASP A 608 13.27 1.84 -23.16
C ASP A 608 13.95 2.72 -22.10
N PRO A 609 15.07 2.27 -21.51
CA PRO A 609 15.84 3.05 -20.53
C PRO A 609 16.35 4.39 -21.06
N THR A 610 16.37 4.60 -22.38
CA THR A 610 16.75 5.88 -23.00
C THR A 610 15.57 6.85 -23.10
N ASP A 611 14.34 6.41 -22.80
CA ASP A 611 13.19 7.29 -22.73
C ASP A 611 13.36 8.32 -21.62
N PRO A 612 13.16 9.62 -21.89
CA PRO A 612 13.16 10.63 -20.84
C PRO A 612 12.18 10.25 -19.72
N ASN A 613 11.03 9.64 -20.04
CA ASN A 613 10.04 9.23 -19.05
C ASN A 613 10.42 7.96 -18.28
N PHE A 614 11.48 7.25 -18.65
CA PHE A 614 12.00 6.15 -17.84
C PHE A 614 12.45 6.69 -16.48
N PRO A 615 12.02 6.11 -15.35
CA PRO A 615 12.41 6.59 -14.03
C PRO A 615 13.89 6.27 -13.77
N VAL A 616 14.65 7.29 -13.39
CA VAL A 616 16.03 7.11 -12.94
C VAL A 616 15.99 6.78 -11.46
N HIS A 617 16.09 5.48 -11.15
CA HIS A 617 16.06 5.00 -9.76
C HIS A 617 17.37 5.26 -9.04
N THR A 618 18.49 5.27 -9.74
CA THR A 618 19.81 5.52 -9.15
C THR A 618 19.97 6.99 -8.83
N ARG A 619 20.09 7.33 -7.54
CA ARG A 619 20.65 8.63 -7.19
C ARG A 619 22.09 8.64 -7.65
N THR A 620 22.43 9.49 -8.62
CA THR A 620 23.81 9.93 -8.72
C THR A 620 24.13 10.53 -7.36
N VAL A 621 25.11 9.99 -6.64
CA VAL A 621 25.56 10.54 -5.37
C VAL A 621 26.00 11.97 -5.65
N HIS A 622 25.09 12.93 -5.54
CA HIS A 622 25.42 14.33 -5.68
C HIS A 622 26.42 14.61 -4.56
N ARG A 623 27.66 14.91 -4.94
CA ARG A 623 28.62 15.55 -4.05
C ARG A 623 27.87 16.74 -3.45
N ARG A 624 27.71 16.68 -2.12
CA ARG A 624 26.83 17.52 -1.29
C ARG A 624 26.87 19.00 -1.70
N VAL A 625 25.70 19.64 -1.63
CA VAL A 625 25.59 21.08 -1.29
C VAL A 625 25.68 21.19 0.21
#